data_AF-A0A1H9ZEM8-F1
#
_entry.id   AF-A0A1H9ZEM8-F1
#
_cell.length_a   1.000
_cell.length_b   1.000
_cell.length_c   1.000
_cell.angle_alpha   90.00
_cell.angle_beta   90.00
_cell.angle_gamma   90.00
#
_symmetry.space_group_name_H-M   'P 1'
#
loop_
_entity.id
_entity.type
_entity.pdbx_description
1 polymer ?
#
loop_
_entity_poly.entity_id
_entity_poly.type
_entity_poly.pdbx_seq_one_letter_code
_entity_poly.pdbx_strand_id
1 'polypeptide(L)'
;MSFFLLDYPLYERKDIKNMKGLNSNYTRAGHQACSIILITSLLLILHCYCYLRSYAMEMVEEEAIIVEEEIAMKSTEIISEIIEDAGSSIEEVEEEIEEVEKTVYEIPSSYVNPVSGNTVSYKGGKTIERSSKITYGDLGDINDLAEPDSDGFMKLDDRYLIAVGSRFDTAAGQYIDLVLENGVIIECIMGDAKADVDTDSTNTFTYKSSCCSEFIIDEASIRTDIYERGNASLKYESWDSPVVSVVVYDQYCEM
;
A
#
# COMPACT_ATOMS: atom_id res chain seq x y z
N MET A 1 -13.99 25.06 61.31
CA MET A 1 -13.26 24.42 62.43
C MET A 1 -14.15 23.33 62.99
N SER A 2 -13.55 22.17 63.28
CA SER A 2 -14.06 20.98 63.98
C SER A 2 -14.79 19.89 63.19
N PHE A 3 -14.06 18.79 63.00
CA PHE A 3 -14.54 17.41 63.08
C PHE A 3 -15.37 17.18 64.35
N PHE A 4 -16.37 16.29 64.29
CA PHE A 4 -16.66 15.32 65.35
C PHE A 4 -17.29 14.04 64.76
N LEU A 5 -16.84 12.94 65.34
CA LEU A 5 -17.04 11.52 65.03
C LEU A 5 -18.16 10.94 65.94
N LEU A 6 -18.65 9.73 65.63
CA LEU A 6 -19.40 8.76 66.48
C LEU A 6 -20.95 8.93 66.45
N ASP A 7 -21.81 7.91 66.38
CA ASP A 7 -21.72 6.45 66.60
C ASP A 7 -22.85 5.73 65.81
N TYR A 8 -22.55 4.60 65.15
CA TYR A 8 -23.58 3.64 64.71
C TYR A 8 -23.43 2.33 65.51
N PRO A 9 -24.50 1.81 66.14
CA PRO A 9 -24.42 0.60 66.93
C PRO A 9 -24.28 -0.63 66.04
N LEU A 10 -23.27 -1.45 66.34
CA LEU A 10 -23.09 -2.82 65.84
C LEU A 10 -24.29 -3.67 66.28
N TYR A 11 -25.10 -4.15 65.33
CA TYR A 11 -26.04 -5.23 65.59
C TYR A 11 -25.71 -6.47 64.76
N GLU A 12 -25.33 -7.49 65.53
CA GLU A 12 -25.15 -8.91 65.30
C GLU A 12 -25.56 -9.54 63.97
N ARG A 13 -24.54 -10.20 63.40
CA ARG A 13 -24.59 -11.26 62.40
C ARG A 13 -25.42 -12.45 62.91
N LYS A 14 -26.70 -12.54 62.57
CA LYS A 14 -27.47 -13.80 62.60
C LYS A 14 -28.30 -13.98 61.32
N ASP A 15 -28.23 -15.21 60.83
CA ASP A 15 -29.09 -15.83 59.80
C ASP A 15 -28.73 -15.64 58.32
N ILE A 16 -27.45 -15.85 57.99
CA ILE A 16 -27.07 -16.51 56.73
C ILE A 16 -27.26 -18.02 56.92
N LYS A 17 -28.50 -18.47 57.00
CA LYS A 17 -28.87 -19.88 56.90
C LYS A 17 -30.01 -20.03 55.92
N ASN A 18 -29.71 -19.83 54.63
CA ASN A 18 -30.38 -20.52 53.52
C ASN A 18 -29.78 -20.16 52.16
N MET A 19 -28.51 -20.52 51.92
CA MET A 19 -28.02 -20.72 50.55
C MET A 19 -27.01 -21.88 50.54
N LYS A 20 -27.43 -23.06 50.99
CA LYS A 20 -26.73 -24.31 50.68
C LYS A 20 -27.28 -24.84 49.36
N GLY A 21 -26.52 -24.68 48.28
CA GLY A 21 -26.78 -25.38 47.03
C GLY A 21 -26.56 -24.59 45.74
N LEU A 22 -25.40 -23.94 45.56
CA LEU A 22 -24.94 -23.61 44.22
C LEU A 22 -23.65 -24.40 43.97
N ASN A 23 -23.84 -25.51 43.27
CA ASN A 23 -22.82 -26.49 42.91
C ASN A 23 -21.79 -25.81 41.98
N SER A 24 -20.48 -26.01 42.21
CA SER A 24 -19.39 -25.35 41.44
C SER A 24 -19.41 -25.66 39.94
N ASN A 25 -20.15 -26.70 39.53
CA ASN A 25 -20.37 -27.03 38.14
C ASN A 25 -21.29 -26.02 37.41
N TYR A 26 -22.21 -25.34 38.12
CA TYR A 26 -23.10 -24.35 37.51
C TYR A 26 -22.39 -23.03 37.17
N THR A 27 -21.46 -22.57 38.01
CA THR A 27 -20.64 -21.38 37.74
C THR A 27 -19.66 -21.62 36.59
N ARG A 28 -19.08 -22.82 36.51
CA ARG A 28 -18.18 -23.22 35.42
C ARG A 28 -18.94 -23.37 34.09
N ALA A 29 -20.12 -23.98 34.08
CA ALA A 29 -20.98 -24.07 32.90
C ALA A 29 -21.46 -22.69 32.42
N GLY A 30 -21.82 -21.78 33.33
CA GLY A 30 -22.20 -20.40 33.00
C GLY A 30 -21.07 -19.60 32.35
N HIS A 31 -19.84 -19.69 32.87
CA HIS A 31 -18.67 -19.04 32.26
C HIS A 31 -18.34 -19.59 30.85
N GLN A 32 -18.45 -20.91 30.66
CA GLN A 32 -18.23 -21.55 29.35
C GLN A 32 -19.32 -21.14 28.36
N ALA A 33 -20.58 -21.10 28.80
CA ALA A 33 -21.70 -20.65 27.96
C ALA A 33 -21.58 -19.17 27.55
N CYS A 34 -21.24 -18.27 28.49
CA CYS A 34 -21.00 -16.86 28.16
C CYS A 34 -19.81 -16.68 27.21
N SER A 35 -18.74 -17.45 27.38
CA SER A 35 -17.57 -17.42 26.48
C SER A 35 -17.94 -17.87 25.07
N ILE A 36 -18.73 -18.94 24.92
CA ILE A 36 -19.21 -19.43 23.62
C ILE A 36 -20.13 -18.40 22.96
N ILE A 37 -21.03 -17.76 23.72
CA ILE A 37 -21.92 -16.72 23.20
C ILE A 37 -21.10 -15.51 22.69
N LEU A 38 -20.06 -15.09 23.43
CA LEU A 38 -19.19 -14.00 23.00
C LEU A 38 -18.40 -14.37 21.74
N ILE A 39 -17.80 -15.56 21.70
CA ILE A 39 -17.03 -16.03 20.55
C ILE A 39 -17.91 -16.16 19.32
N THR A 40 -19.09 -16.76 19.45
CA THR A 40 -20.04 -16.89 18.34
C THR A 40 -20.54 -15.53 17.86
N SER A 41 -20.76 -14.57 18.77
CA SER A 41 -21.12 -13.19 18.39
C SER A 41 -19.99 -12.49 17.62
N LEU A 42 -18.74 -12.63 18.07
CA LEU A 42 -17.56 -12.08 17.39
C LEU A 42 -17.35 -12.70 16.00
N LEU A 43 -17.54 -14.01 15.87
CA LEU A 43 -17.46 -14.70 14.57
C LEU A 43 -18.59 -14.25 13.62
N LEU A 44 -19.79 -14.00 14.14
CA LEU A 44 -20.90 -13.46 13.35
C LEU A 44 -20.63 -12.03 12.88
N ILE A 45 -20.09 -11.18 13.76
CA ILE A 45 -19.67 -9.81 13.39
C ILE A 45 -18.56 -9.85 12.34
N LEU A 46 -17.56 -10.72 12.50
CA LEU A 46 -16.49 -10.89 11.53
C LEU A 46 -17.03 -11.39 10.18
N HIS A 47 -17.94 -12.37 10.20
CA HIS A 47 -18.58 -12.86 8.99
C HIS A 47 -19.40 -11.79 8.29
N CYS A 48 -20.18 -11.00 9.04
CA CYS A 48 -20.90 -9.84 8.50
C CYS A 48 -19.94 -8.79 7.92
N TYR A 49 -18.81 -8.53 8.58
CA TYR A 49 -17.81 -7.57 8.10
C TYR A 49 -17.12 -8.06 6.82
N CYS A 50 -16.74 -9.34 6.75
CA CYS A 50 -16.19 -9.95 5.55
C CYS A 50 -17.21 -9.95 4.40
N TYR A 51 -18.47 -10.29 4.68
CA TYR A 51 -19.55 -10.28 3.70
C TYR A 51 -19.83 -8.86 3.18
N LEU A 52 -19.93 -7.87 4.06
CA LEU A 52 -20.08 -6.46 3.70
C LEU A 52 -18.88 -5.96 2.88
N ARG A 53 -17.65 -6.35 3.23
CA ARG A 53 -16.45 -5.96 2.49
C ARG A 53 -16.41 -6.57 1.09
N SER A 54 -16.78 -7.85 0.94
CA SER A 54 -16.86 -8.49 -0.39
C SER A 54 -17.92 -7.82 -1.28
N TYR A 55 -19.11 -7.53 -0.75
CA TYR A 55 -20.17 -6.85 -1.51
C TYR A 55 -19.85 -5.38 -1.79
N ALA A 56 -19.24 -4.66 -0.83
CA ALA A 56 -18.82 -3.29 -1.07
C ALA A 56 -17.73 -3.22 -2.14
N MET A 57 -16.83 -4.21 -2.23
CA MET A 57 -15.82 -4.28 -3.27
C MET A 57 -16.44 -4.55 -4.64
N GLU A 58 -17.40 -5.49 -4.72
CA GLU A 58 -18.13 -5.78 -5.96
C GLU A 58 -18.96 -4.58 -6.44
N MET A 59 -19.61 -3.84 -5.54
CA MET A 59 -20.32 -2.60 -5.90
C MET A 59 -19.38 -1.44 -6.25
N VAL A 60 -18.20 -1.33 -5.62
CA VAL A 60 -17.21 -0.30 -5.98
C VAL A 60 -16.57 -0.61 -7.33
N GLU A 61 -16.33 -1.88 -7.65
CA GLU A 61 -15.86 -2.31 -8.96
C GLU A 61 -16.92 -2.05 -10.04
N GLU A 62 -18.20 -2.36 -9.78
CA GLU A 62 -19.31 -2.08 -10.69
C GLU A 62 -19.58 -0.57 -10.84
N GLU A 63 -19.56 0.22 -9.75
CA GLU A 63 -19.65 1.69 -9.82
C GLU A 63 -18.45 2.31 -10.53
N ALA A 64 -17.22 1.82 -10.32
CA ALA A 64 -16.04 2.32 -11.02
C ALA A 64 -16.12 2.04 -12.52
N ILE A 65 -16.56 0.84 -12.92
CA ILE A 65 -16.78 0.48 -14.32
C ILE A 65 -17.88 1.36 -14.95
N ILE A 66 -18.99 1.58 -14.24
CA ILE A 66 -20.07 2.46 -14.72
C ILE A 66 -19.58 3.91 -14.86
N VAL A 67 -18.76 4.39 -13.91
CA VAL A 67 -18.19 5.74 -13.96
C VAL A 67 -17.20 5.88 -15.11
N GLU A 68 -16.34 4.89 -15.37
CA GLU A 68 -15.46 4.88 -16.54
C GLU A 68 -16.24 4.87 -17.86
N GLU A 69 -17.29 4.05 -17.95
CA GLU A 69 -18.15 3.96 -19.14
C GLU A 69 -18.98 5.24 -19.34
N GLU A 70 -19.47 5.88 -18.26
CA GLU A 70 -20.19 7.16 -18.31
C GLU A 70 -19.25 8.32 -18.67
N ILE A 71 -18.02 8.33 -18.16
CA ILE A 71 -16.99 9.30 -18.56
C ILE A 71 -16.66 9.14 -20.05
N ALA A 72 -16.51 7.92 -20.55
CA ALA A 72 -16.29 7.66 -21.98
C ALA A 72 -17.48 8.13 -22.83
N MET A 73 -18.72 7.84 -22.41
CA MET A 73 -19.94 8.32 -23.09
C MET A 73 -20.09 9.84 -23.05
N LYS A 74 -19.77 10.49 -21.94
CA LYS A 74 -19.90 11.94 -21.79
C LYS A 74 -18.83 12.70 -22.56
N SER A 75 -17.61 12.13 -22.62
CA SER A 75 -16.53 12.67 -23.44
C SER A 75 -16.89 12.61 -24.92
N THR A 76 -17.49 11.51 -25.39
CA THR A 76 -17.97 11.39 -26.78
C THR A 76 -19.14 12.32 -27.11
N GLU A 77 -20.06 12.57 -26.17
CA GLU A 77 -21.16 13.53 -26.35
C GLU A 77 -20.65 14.98 -26.43
N ILE A 78 -19.71 15.37 -25.55
CA ILE A 78 -19.07 16.70 -25.57
C ILE A 78 -18.32 16.92 -26.90
N ILE A 79 -17.63 15.90 -27.40
CA ILE A 79 -16.96 15.96 -28.71
C ILE A 79 -17.99 16.17 -29.84
N SER A 80 -19.13 15.47 -29.79
CA SER A 80 -20.19 15.64 -30.80
C SER A 80 -20.83 17.05 -30.79
N GLU A 81 -20.98 17.66 -29.62
CA GLU A 81 -21.56 19.00 -29.46
C GLU A 81 -20.59 20.09 -29.94
N ILE A 82 -19.27 19.89 -29.76
CA ILE A 82 -18.23 20.78 -30.28
C ILE A 82 -18.13 20.72 -31.82
N ILE A 83 -18.44 19.56 -32.43
CA ILE A 83 -18.39 19.36 -33.89
C ILE A 83 -19.56 20.07 -34.61
N GLU A 84 -20.73 20.25 -33.99
CA GLU A 84 -21.87 20.92 -34.63
C GLU A 84 -21.71 22.45 -34.76
N ASP A 85 -20.88 23.09 -33.92
CA ASP A 85 -20.70 24.55 -33.91
C ASP A 85 -19.59 25.04 -34.88
N ALA A 86 -18.66 24.15 -35.27
CA ALA A 86 -17.53 24.49 -36.14
C ALA A 86 -17.80 24.11 -37.62
N GLY A 87 -18.57 24.94 -38.32
CA GLY A 87 -18.81 24.78 -39.75
C GLY A 87 -17.53 24.78 -40.60
N SER A 88 -17.32 23.67 -41.33
CA SER A 88 -16.38 23.45 -42.44
C SER A 88 -14.94 23.03 -42.09
N SER A 89 -14.69 21.76 -42.44
CA SER A 89 -13.43 21.13 -42.85
C SER A 89 -12.30 21.09 -41.83
N ILE A 90 -12.08 19.92 -41.21
CA ILE A 90 -10.83 19.11 -41.23
C ILE A 90 -11.11 17.76 -40.53
N GLU A 91 -10.65 16.71 -41.20
CA GLU A 91 -10.32 15.31 -40.83
C GLU A 91 -10.95 14.66 -39.58
N GLU A 92 -11.57 13.49 -39.80
CA GLU A 92 -11.89 12.48 -38.79
C GLU A 92 -10.61 12.11 -38.01
N VAL A 93 -10.46 12.63 -36.79
CA VAL A 93 -9.48 12.09 -35.85
C VAL A 93 -10.15 10.93 -35.14
N GLU A 94 -10.05 9.74 -35.74
CA GLU A 94 -10.20 8.48 -35.01
C GLU A 94 -9.02 8.42 -34.02
N GLU A 95 -9.25 8.80 -32.75
CA GLU A 95 -8.27 8.55 -31.70
C GLU A 95 -8.22 7.03 -31.45
N GLU A 96 -7.26 6.39 -32.11
CA GLU A 96 -6.85 5.01 -31.90
C GLU A 96 -6.44 4.88 -30.41
N ILE A 97 -7.11 4.02 -29.63
CA ILE A 97 -6.68 3.70 -28.26
C ILE A 97 -5.32 3.02 -28.39
N GLU A 98 -4.26 3.79 -28.24
CA GLU A 98 -2.88 3.32 -28.36
C GLU A 98 -2.61 2.34 -27.22
N GLU A 99 -2.54 1.04 -27.56
CA GLU A 99 -2.16 0.00 -26.59
C GLU A 99 -0.70 0.24 -26.22
N VAL A 100 -0.47 0.91 -25.10
CA VAL A 100 0.88 1.22 -24.61
C VAL A 100 1.65 -0.08 -24.42
N GLU A 101 2.76 -0.21 -25.15
CA GLU A 101 3.66 -1.35 -25.03
C GLU A 101 4.22 -1.43 -23.60
N LYS A 102 4.16 -2.62 -22.99
CA LYS A 102 4.64 -2.85 -21.64
C LYS A 102 5.22 -4.24 -21.46
N THR A 103 6.19 -4.35 -20.57
CA THR A 103 6.82 -5.61 -20.15
C THR A 103 6.51 -5.88 -18.68
N VAL A 104 6.12 -7.11 -18.36
CA VAL A 104 5.80 -7.54 -16.99
C VAL A 104 6.87 -8.48 -16.47
N TYR A 105 7.39 -8.18 -15.28
CA TYR A 105 8.41 -8.96 -14.59
C TYR A 105 7.85 -9.55 -13.29
N GLU A 106 7.73 -10.87 -13.24
CA GLU A 106 7.33 -11.58 -12.01
C GLU A 106 8.41 -11.50 -10.93
N ILE A 107 8.04 -11.17 -9.69
CA ILE A 107 8.97 -11.07 -8.57
C ILE A 107 8.94 -12.37 -7.75
N PRO A 108 10.09 -13.08 -7.64
CA PRO A 108 10.11 -14.33 -6.89
C PRO A 108 9.97 -14.07 -5.38
N SER A 109 9.31 -14.97 -4.66
CA SER A 109 9.11 -14.84 -3.21
C SER A 109 10.38 -15.08 -2.37
N SER A 110 11.53 -15.34 -3.00
CA SER A 110 12.81 -15.57 -2.35
C SER A 110 13.97 -15.43 -3.34
N TYR A 111 15.17 -15.15 -2.82
CA TYR A 111 16.41 -15.07 -3.59
C TYR A 111 17.58 -15.70 -2.82
N VAL A 112 18.70 -15.94 -3.50
CA VAL A 112 19.94 -16.39 -2.86
C VAL A 112 20.79 -15.16 -2.55
N ASN A 113 21.09 -14.92 -1.28
CA ASN A 113 21.97 -13.83 -0.89
C ASN A 113 23.41 -14.12 -1.41
N PRO A 114 24.00 -13.26 -2.25
CA PRO A 114 25.25 -13.54 -2.95
C PRO A 114 26.47 -13.58 -2.01
N VAL A 115 26.38 -12.96 -0.82
CA VAL A 115 27.47 -12.94 0.16
C VAL A 115 27.43 -14.17 1.06
N SER A 116 26.25 -14.54 1.56
CA SER A 116 26.11 -15.64 2.51
C SER A 116 25.79 -16.99 1.86
N GLY A 117 25.30 -17.01 0.62
CA GLY A 117 24.82 -18.21 -0.07
C GLY A 117 23.48 -18.74 0.44
N ASN A 118 22.87 -18.11 1.43
CA ASN A 118 21.61 -18.54 2.01
C ASN A 118 20.42 -18.08 1.15
N THR A 119 19.39 -18.92 1.08
CA THR A 119 18.09 -18.51 0.56
C THR A 119 17.40 -17.60 1.56
N VAL A 120 17.00 -16.41 1.11
CA VAL A 120 16.29 -15.40 1.87
C VAL A 120 14.87 -15.30 1.33
N SER A 121 13.86 -15.40 2.20
CA SER A 121 12.47 -15.12 1.82
C SER A 121 12.27 -13.62 1.65
N TYR A 122 11.74 -13.20 0.51
CA TYR A 122 11.29 -11.83 0.31
C TYR A 122 10.01 -11.59 1.11
N LYS A 123 9.95 -10.47 1.82
CA LYS A 123 8.85 -10.11 2.72
C LYS A 123 8.14 -8.81 2.35
N GLY A 124 8.40 -8.31 1.14
CA GLY A 124 7.77 -7.07 0.69
C GLY A 124 8.49 -5.78 1.09
N GLY A 125 9.77 -5.88 1.50
CA GLY A 125 10.57 -4.71 1.84
C GLY A 125 10.60 -3.71 0.70
N LYS A 126 10.26 -2.46 1.02
CA LYS A 126 10.41 -1.26 0.18
C LYS A 126 11.21 -0.27 1.03
N THR A 127 12.46 -0.02 0.66
CA THR A 127 13.35 0.87 1.42
C THR A 127 13.30 2.30 0.90
N ILE A 128 14.20 3.15 1.36
CA ILE A 128 14.32 4.55 0.94
C ILE A 128 15.75 4.85 0.47
N GLU A 129 15.87 5.71 -0.54
CA GLU A 129 17.12 6.28 -1.04
C GLU A 129 17.04 7.80 -1.00
N ARG A 130 18.15 8.49 -0.73
CA ARG A 130 18.13 9.95 -0.62
C ARG A 130 18.29 10.59 -1.99
N SER A 131 17.39 11.51 -2.34
CA SER A 131 17.48 12.31 -3.57
C SER A 131 18.84 13.01 -3.70
N SER A 132 19.42 13.47 -2.59
CA SER A 132 20.74 14.12 -2.56
C SER A 132 21.92 13.25 -2.99
N LYS A 133 21.71 11.94 -3.20
CA LYS A 133 22.72 11.00 -3.74
C LYS A 133 22.64 10.85 -5.26
N ILE A 134 21.58 11.34 -5.88
CA ILE A 134 21.29 11.16 -7.30
C ILE A 134 21.48 12.50 -7.99
N THR A 135 22.68 12.75 -8.49
CA THR A 135 23.09 14.04 -9.08
C THR A 135 23.82 13.88 -10.42
N TYR A 136 23.59 12.75 -11.10
CA TYR A 136 24.40 12.32 -12.23
C TYR A 136 23.55 11.89 -13.43
N GLY A 137 23.95 12.39 -14.61
CA GLY A 137 23.30 12.09 -15.89
C GLY A 137 21.79 12.36 -15.87
N ASP A 138 21.08 11.66 -16.74
CA ASP A 138 19.63 11.79 -16.89
C ASP A 138 18.87 11.49 -15.58
N LEU A 139 19.42 10.62 -14.71
CA LEU A 139 18.83 10.34 -13.39
C LEU A 139 18.87 11.58 -12.47
N GLY A 140 19.95 12.35 -12.54
CA GLY A 140 20.06 13.64 -11.85
C GLY A 140 19.07 14.66 -12.39
N ASP A 141 18.92 14.73 -13.71
CA ASP A 141 17.98 15.65 -14.36
C ASP A 141 16.52 15.32 -13.97
N ILE A 142 16.12 14.04 -13.97
CA ILE A 142 14.82 13.59 -13.48
C ILE A 142 14.61 13.92 -11.99
N ASN A 143 15.63 13.71 -11.17
CA ASN A 143 15.56 14.01 -9.74
C ASN A 143 15.44 15.52 -9.46
N ASP A 144 16.03 16.38 -10.30
CA ASP A 144 15.92 17.84 -10.21
C ASP A 144 14.54 18.38 -10.65
N LEU A 145 13.82 17.64 -11.50
CA LEU A 145 12.44 17.96 -11.91
C LEU A 145 11.39 17.53 -10.88
N ALA A 146 11.70 16.53 -10.05
CA ALA A 146 10.78 15.98 -9.08
C ALA A 146 10.61 16.88 -7.84
N GLU A 147 9.43 16.83 -7.23
CA GLU A 147 9.14 17.52 -5.96
C GLU A 147 8.70 16.52 -4.88
N PRO A 148 9.08 16.73 -3.62
CA PRO A 148 8.61 15.89 -2.53
C PRO A 148 7.12 16.12 -2.25
N ASP A 149 6.40 15.02 -2.01
CA ASP A 149 5.05 15.09 -1.47
C ASP A 149 5.01 15.48 0.01
N SER A 150 3.81 15.51 0.62
CA SER A 150 3.65 15.92 2.00
C SER A 150 4.32 15.02 3.05
N ASP A 151 4.67 13.78 2.69
CA ASP A 151 5.43 12.86 3.54
C ASP A 151 6.92 12.79 3.13
N GLY A 152 7.35 13.59 2.15
CA GLY A 152 8.73 13.71 1.68
C GLY A 152 9.17 12.66 0.65
N PHE A 153 8.25 12.00 -0.03
CA PHE A 153 8.56 11.11 -1.16
C PHE A 153 8.66 11.91 -2.46
N MET A 154 9.74 11.75 -3.22
CA MET A 154 9.91 12.47 -4.49
C MET A 154 8.91 11.97 -5.53
N LYS A 155 8.23 12.91 -6.21
CA LYS A 155 7.26 12.64 -7.26
C LYS A 155 7.50 13.50 -8.50
N LEU A 156 7.17 12.94 -9.65
CA LEU A 156 7.06 13.61 -10.94
C LEU A 156 5.84 13.01 -11.66
N ASP A 157 5.05 13.81 -12.37
CA ASP A 157 3.80 13.38 -13.03
C ASP A 157 2.84 12.58 -12.13
N ASP A 158 2.72 12.98 -10.85
CA ASP A 158 1.94 12.28 -9.82
C ASP A 158 2.38 10.82 -9.54
N ARG A 159 3.55 10.41 -10.03
CA ARG A 159 4.18 9.10 -9.82
C ARG A 159 5.39 9.20 -8.89
N TYR A 160 5.68 8.15 -8.13
CA TYR A 160 6.81 8.13 -7.19
C TYR A 160 8.13 7.79 -7.89
N LEU A 161 9.20 8.53 -7.58
CA LEU A 161 10.53 8.15 -8.04
C LEU A 161 11.04 6.96 -7.21
N ILE A 162 11.49 5.91 -7.89
CA ILE A 162 12.06 4.71 -7.26
C ILE A 162 13.40 4.32 -7.86
N ALA A 163 14.21 3.64 -7.06
CA ALA A 163 15.39 2.94 -7.49
C ALA A 163 15.10 1.43 -7.65
N VAL A 164 15.48 0.86 -8.78
CA VAL A 164 15.37 -0.59 -9.04
C VAL A 164 16.65 -1.16 -9.64
N GLY A 165 16.82 -2.48 -9.56
CA GLY A 165 17.98 -3.17 -10.13
C GLY A 165 17.87 -3.38 -11.65
N SER A 166 18.99 -3.71 -12.29
CA SER A 166 19.11 -3.83 -13.76
C SER A 166 18.27 -4.95 -14.39
N ARG A 167 17.61 -5.80 -13.60
CA ARG A 167 16.70 -6.84 -14.11
C ARG A 167 15.59 -6.30 -15.01
N PHE A 168 15.11 -5.10 -14.68
CA PHE A 168 13.92 -4.53 -15.31
C PHE A 168 14.23 -3.78 -16.61
N ASP A 169 15.51 -3.70 -17.01
CA ASP A 169 15.96 -3.06 -18.26
C ASP A 169 15.39 -1.65 -18.48
N THR A 170 15.27 -0.89 -17.39
CA THR A 170 14.67 0.45 -17.39
C THR A 170 15.70 1.55 -17.65
N ALA A 171 15.28 2.61 -18.32
CA ALA A 171 16.03 3.86 -18.45
C ALA A 171 15.50 4.96 -17.50
N ALA A 172 16.30 6.02 -17.31
CA ALA A 172 15.91 7.17 -16.48
C ALA A 172 14.58 7.77 -16.98
N GLY A 173 13.67 8.09 -16.05
CA GLY A 173 12.39 8.71 -16.37
C GLY A 173 11.33 7.77 -16.95
N GLN A 174 11.65 6.48 -17.14
CA GLN A 174 10.70 5.51 -17.66
C GLN A 174 9.59 5.19 -16.64
N TYR A 175 8.36 5.06 -17.13
CA TYR A 175 7.23 4.67 -16.29
C TYR A 175 7.34 3.20 -15.88
N ILE A 176 7.13 2.97 -14.59
CA ILE A 176 7.26 1.67 -13.95
C ILE A 176 6.25 1.57 -12.81
N ASP A 177 5.53 0.45 -12.71
CA ASP A 177 4.58 0.23 -11.61
C ASP A 177 5.00 -0.97 -10.76
N LEU A 178 4.80 -0.84 -9.45
CA LEU A 178 4.92 -1.94 -8.50
C LEU A 178 3.54 -2.50 -8.21
N VAL A 179 3.29 -3.75 -8.62
CA VAL A 179 2.04 -4.45 -8.31
C VAL A 179 2.24 -5.27 -7.05
N LEU A 180 1.45 -5.01 -6.04
CA LEU A 180 1.51 -5.69 -4.75
C LEU A 180 0.62 -6.94 -4.72
N GLU A 181 0.95 -7.90 -3.86
CA GLU A 181 0.21 -9.16 -3.67
C GLU A 181 -1.26 -8.92 -3.30
N ASN A 182 -1.54 -7.81 -2.61
CA ASN A 182 -2.89 -7.40 -2.24
C ASN A 182 -3.66 -6.64 -3.35
N GLY A 183 -3.12 -6.58 -4.58
CA GLY A 183 -3.73 -5.94 -5.74
C GLY A 183 -3.50 -4.43 -5.85
N VAL A 184 -2.83 -3.81 -4.87
CA VAL A 184 -2.48 -2.39 -4.94
C VAL A 184 -1.40 -2.18 -5.99
N ILE A 185 -1.59 -1.16 -6.83
CA ILE A 185 -0.58 -0.69 -7.77
C ILE A 185 0.03 0.58 -7.19
N ILE A 186 1.35 0.64 -7.12
CA ILE A 186 2.08 1.87 -6.84
C ILE A 186 2.68 2.35 -8.15
N GLU A 187 2.17 3.48 -8.64
CA GLU A 187 2.63 4.09 -9.88
C GLU A 187 3.94 4.85 -9.64
N CYS A 188 4.95 4.51 -10.42
CA CYS A 188 6.31 5.00 -10.21
C CYS A 188 6.99 5.44 -11.52
N ILE A 189 8.15 6.05 -11.35
CA ILE A 189 9.10 6.45 -12.37
C ILE A 189 10.47 5.92 -11.96
N MET A 190 11.23 5.41 -12.92
CA MET A 190 12.62 5.02 -12.72
C MET A 190 13.48 6.25 -12.44
N GLY A 191 13.86 6.43 -11.17
CA GLY A 191 14.62 7.60 -10.69
C GLY A 191 16.06 7.31 -10.27
N ASP A 192 16.45 6.04 -10.07
CA ASP A 192 17.86 5.66 -9.82
C ASP A 192 18.15 4.20 -10.17
N ALA A 193 19.35 3.92 -10.66
CA ALA A 193 19.77 2.56 -11.01
C ALA A 193 20.56 1.92 -9.86
N LYS A 194 20.04 0.80 -9.33
CA LYS A 194 20.78 0.07 -8.31
C LYS A 194 21.93 -0.73 -8.89
N ALA A 195 23.10 -0.55 -8.31
CA ALA A 195 24.31 -1.20 -8.77
C ALA A 195 24.22 -2.72 -8.59
N ASP A 196 24.55 -3.47 -9.64
CA ASP A 196 24.54 -4.95 -9.64
C ASP A 196 25.36 -5.58 -8.52
N VAL A 197 26.41 -4.88 -8.07
CA VAL A 197 27.27 -5.34 -6.96
C VAL A 197 26.54 -5.35 -5.61
N ASP A 198 25.42 -4.64 -5.49
CA ASP A 198 24.58 -4.54 -4.30
C ASP A 198 23.30 -5.37 -4.39
N THR A 199 23.04 -6.03 -5.53
CA THR A 199 21.86 -6.86 -5.76
C THR A 199 22.16 -8.36 -5.73
N ASP A 200 21.10 -9.19 -5.71
CA ASP A 200 21.21 -10.64 -5.90
C ASP A 200 21.66 -11.00 -7.33
N SER A 201 21.89 -12.28 -7.61
CA SER A 201 22.38 -12.73 -8.92
C SER A 201 21.42 -12.48 -10.09
N THR A 202 20.16 -12.18 -9.80
CA THR A 202 19.17 -11.80 -10.81
C THR A 202 19.00 -10.29 -10.96
N ASN A 203 19.72 -9.50 -10.16
CA ASN A 203 19.58 -8.04 -10.08
C ASN A 203 18.15 -7.57 -9.75
N THR A 204 17.39 -8.36 -8.98
CA THR A 204 16.04 -8.02 -8.52
C THR A 204 16.07 -7.37 -7.15
N PHE A 205 16.80 -7.97 -6.20
CA PHE A 205 16.75 -7.60 -4.79
C PHE A 205 18.07 -7.02 -4.32
N THR A 206 18.02 -5.90 -3.60
CA THR A 206 19.17 -5.42 -2.84
C THR A 206 19.44 -6.38 -1.69
N TYR A 207 20.56 -7.11 -1.71
CA TYR A 207 20.72 -8.26 -0.81
C TYR A 207 20.93 -7.88 0.67
N LYS A 208 21.33 -6.63 0.94
CA LYS A 208 21.54 -6.08 2.30
C LYS A 208 20.22 -5.74 2.98
N SER A 209 19.28 -5.17 2.24
CA SER A 209 17.98 -4.69 2.74
C SER A 209 16.83 -5.66 2.44
N SER A 210 17.03 -6.65 1.57
CA SER A 210 15.98 -7.58 1.12
C SER A 210 14.78 -6.86 0.48
N CYS A 211 15.01 -5.75 -0.23
CA CYS A 211 13.99 -5.00 -0.95
C CYS A 211 14.08 -5.22 -2.46
N CYS A 212 12.95 -5.03 -3.16
CA CYS A 212 12.86 -5.05 -4.62
C CYS A 212 12.95 -3.64 -5.22
N SER A 213 12.67 -2.61 -4.41
CA SER A 213 12.69 -1.21 -4.80
C SER A 213 13.04 -0.32 -3.60
N GLU A 214 13.62 0.85 -3.89
CA GLU A 214 13.86 1.88 -2.89
C GLU A 214 13.19 3.19 -3.32
N PHE A 215 12.34 3.76 -2.48
CA PHE A 215 11.67 5.02 -2.79
C PHE A 215 12.63 6.19 -2.61
N ILE A 216 12.68 7.08 -3.58
CA ILE A 216 13.52 8.27 -3.49
C ILE A 216 12.81 9.30 -2.62
N ILE A 217 13.51 9.81 -1.61
CA ILE A 217 12.96 10.75 -0.62
C ILE A 217 13.78 12.02 -0.55
N ASP A 218 13.11 13.11 -0.17
CA ASP A 218 13.78 14.32 0.30
C ASP A 218 14.04 14.20 1.81
N GLU A 219 15.31 14.27 2.20
CA GLU A 219 15.72 14.12 3.59
C GLU A 219 15.22 15.26 4.50
N ALA A 220 14.92 16.43 3.94
CA ALA A 220 14.47 17.58 4.73
C ALA A 220 12.99 17.50 5.11
N SER A 221 12.15 16.85 4.30
CA SER A 221 10.69 16.75 4.49
C SER A 221 10.18 15.37 4.85
N ILE A 222 10.98 14.31 4.67
CA ILE A 222 10.57 12.92 4.94
C ILE A 222 10.00 12.73 6.35
N ARG A 223 8.86 12.06 6.41
CA ARG A 223 8.19 11.70 7.67
C ARG A 223 9.14 10.89 8.56
N THR A 224 9.31 11.33 9.82
CA THR A 224 10.38 10.83 10.71
C THR A 224 10.31 9.32 10.97
N ASP A 225 9.12 8.75 11.16
CA ASP A 225 8.94 7.32 11.41
C ASP A 225 9.34 6.45 10.22
N ILE A 226 9.14 6.95 8.99
CA ILE A 226 9.58 6.31 7.75
C ILE A 226 11.10 6.35 7.66
N TYR A 227 11.69 7.53 7.88
CA TYR A 227 13.14 7.72 7.81
C TYR A 227 13.90 6.88 8.83
N GLU A 228 13.47 6.89 10.09
CA GLU A 228 14.13 6.13 11.17
C GLU A 228 14.07 4.61 10.95
N ARG A 229 13.02 4.11 10.30
CA ARG A 229 12.83 2.68 10.03
C ARG A 229 13.34 2.25 8.66
N GLY A 230 13.61 3.20 7.76
CA GLY A 230 13.98 2.95 6.38
C GLY A 230 12.96 2.10 5.61
N ASN A 231 11.66 2.29 5.88
CA ASN A 231 10.60 1.45 5.30
C ASN A 231 9.47 2.32 4.71
N ALA A 232 9.44 2.40 3.38
CA ALA A 232 8.45 3.15 2.62
C ALA A 232 7.01 2.60 2.78
N SER A 233 6.86 1.32 3.13
CA SER A 233 5.54 0.68 3.34
C SER A 233 4.75 1.30 4.49
N LEU A 234 5.37 2.14 5.32
CA LEU A 234 4.69 2.85 6.40
C LEU A 234 3.91 4.08 5.92
N LYS A 235 4.11 4.53 4.67
CA LYS A 235 3.37 5.66 4.10
C LYS A 235 1.86 5.37 4.11
N TYR A 236 1.47 4.21 3.59
CA TYR A 236 0.10 3.71 3.58
C TYR A 236 0.04 2.26 4.05
N GLU A 237 -0.96 1.90 4.86
CA GLU A 237 -1.17 0.52 5.32
C GLU A 237 -1.29 -0.46 4.15
N SER A 238 -1.91 -0.03 3.05
CA SER A 238 -2.06 -0.82 1.82
C SER A 238 -0.73 -1.15 1.14
N TRP A 239 0.36 -0.43 1.46
CA TRP A 239 1.70 -0.72 0.95
C TRP A 239 2.41 -1.81 1.77
N ASP A 240 1.88 -2.25 2.90
CA ASP A 240 2.44 -3.37 3.68
C ASP A 240 2.10 -4.73 3.05
N SER A 241 2.50 -4.89 1.79
CA SER A 241 2.32 -6.08 0.98
C SER A 241 3.53 -6.28 0.04
N PRO A 242 3.91 -7.53 -0.28
CA PRO A 242 5.00 -7.80 -1.20
C PRO A 242 4.72 -7.33 -2.62
N VAL A 243 5.75 -6.84 -3.31
CA VAL A 243 5.69 -6.65 -4.76
C VAL A 243 5.72 -8.04 -5.41
N VAL A 244 4.71 -8.35 -6.24
CA VAL A 244 4.61 -9.64 -6.95
C VAL A 244 4.90 -9.50 -8.43
N SER A 245 4.68 -8.32 -9.01
CA SER A 245 5.15 -8.02 -10.36
C SER A 245 5.56 -6.56 -10.50
N VAL A 246 6.47 -6.32 -11.44
CA VAL A 246 6.88 -4.99 -11.88
C VAL A 246 6.45 -4.83 -13.33
N VAL A 247 5.75 -3.76 -13.65
CA VAL A 247 5.30 -3.44 -15.01
C VAL A 247 6.13 -2.26 -15.51
N VAL A 248 6.80 -2.41 -16.64
CA VAL A 248 7.62 -1.37 -17.26
C VAL A 248 6.96 -0.98 -18.58
N TYR A 249 6.72 0.30 -18.80
CA TYR A 249 6.06 0.81 -20.00
C TYR A 249 7.08 1.35 -20.99
N ASP A 250 6.81 1.28 -22.29
CA ASP A 250 7.57 2.01 -23.32
C ASP A 250 7.13 3.49 -23.38
N GLN A 251 7.11 4.12 -22.21
CA GLN A 251 6.73 5.51 -21.99
C GLN A 251 7.67 6.12 -20.96
N TYR A 252 7.96 7.40 -21.15
CA TYR A 252 8.90 8.18 -20.36
C TYR A 252 8.25 9.50 -19.97
N CYS A 253 8.56 10.00 -18.77
CA CYS A 253 8.22 11.38 -18.42
C CYS A 253 8.90 12.36 -19.39
N GLU A 254 8.24 13.51 -19.58
CA GLU A 254 8.81 14.59 -20.39
C GLU A 254 9.96 15.25 -19.62
N MET A 255 11.10 15.41 -20.29
CA MET A 255 12.30 16.09 -19.79
C MET A 255 12.44 17.51 -20.35
#